data_AF-A0A2G0E8U3-F1
#
_entry.id   AF-A0A2G0E8U3-F1
#
_cell.length_a   1.000
_cell.length_b   1.000
_cell.length_c   1.000
_cell.angle_alpha   90.00
_cell.angle_beta   90.00
_cell.angle_gamma   90.00
#
_symmetry.space_group_name_H-M   'P 1'
#
loop_
_entity.id
_entity.type
_entity.pdbx_description
1 polymer ?
#
loop_
_entity_poly.entity_id
_entity_poly.type
_entity_poly.pdbx_seq_one_letter_code
_entity_poly.pdbx_strand_id
1 'polypeptide(L)' 'MDVIYFYKLDEINIPIFVSRTSDISLNLFDDVEAQKIVNEFPEARNNLYILVGTTEFKLNI' A
#
# COMPACT_ATOMS: atom_id res chain seq x y z
N MET A 1 6.52 7.86 11.04
CA MET A 1 5.33 8.16 10.23
C MET A 1 4.59 6.86 10.01
N ASP A 2 3.26 6.90 10.10
CA ASP A 2 2.44 5.75 9.77
C ASP A 2 2.23 5.73 8.25
N VAL A 3 2.45 4.55 7.67
CA VAL A 3 2.18 4.21 6.27
C VAL A 3 1.09 3.15 6.29
N ILE A 4 -0.02 3.41 5.61
CA ILE A 4 -1.15 2.48 5.54
C ILE A 4 -1.24 1.96 4.12
N TYR A 5 -1.13 0.64 3.94
CA TYR A 5 -1.37 -0.03 2.67
C TYR A 5 -2.84 -0.45 2.60
N PHE A 6 -3.49 -0.16 1.48
CA PHE A 6 -4.90 -0.48 1.27
C PHE A 6 -5.22 -0.66 -0.21
N TYR A 7 -6.31 -1.35 -0.52
CA TYR A 7 -6.87 -1.39 -1.88
C TYR A 7 -8.30 -0.83 -1.88
N LYS A 8 -8.84 -0.52 -3.06
CA LYS A 8 -10.19 0.04 -3.21
C LYS A 8 -11.13 -0.97 -3.86
N LEU A 9 -12.14 -1.43 -3.12
CA LEU A 9 -13.18 -2.30 -3.66
C LEU A 9 -14.51 -1.57 -3.62
N ASP A 10 -15.15 -1.37 -4.77
CA ASP A 10 -16.41 -0.63 -4.89
C ASP A 10 -16.38 0.74 -4.18
N GLU A 11 -15.29 1.50 -4.39
CA GLU A 11 -15.01 2.80 -3.76
C GLU A 11 -14.75 2.76 -2.23
N ILE A 12 -14.73 1.56 -1.62
CA ILE A 12 -14.43 1.35 -0.21
C ILE A 12 -12.93 1.09 -0.03
N ASN A 13 -12.30 1.82 0.89
CA ASN A 13 -10.91 1.59 1.27
C ASN A 13 -10.81 0.37 2.18
N ILE A 14 -10.15 -0.69 1.71
CA ILE A 14 -9.91 -1.91 2.47
C ILE A 14 -8.46 -1.89 2.98
N PRO A 15 -8.23 -1.66 4.28
CA PRO A 15 -6.88 -1.64 4.84
C PRO A 15 -6.28 -3.05 4.83
N ILE A 16 -5.01 -3.13 4.44
CA ILE A 16 -4.23 -4.37 4.45
C ILE A 16 -3.37 -4.40 5.72
N PHE A 17 -2.45 -3.43 5.87
CA PHE A 17 -1.64 -3.31 7.08
C PHE A 17 -1.10 -1.89 7.28
N VAL A 18 -0.61 -1.63 8.50
CA VAL A 18 0.02 -0.37 8.91
C VAL A 18 1.49 -0.63 9.20
N SER A 19 2.37 0.09 8.51
CA SER A 19 3.81 0.10 8.77
C SER A 19 4.22 1.40 9.45
N ARG A 20 5.10 1.30 10.44
CA ARG A 20 5.74 2.46 11.06
C ARG A 20 7.15 2.58 10.56
N THR A 21 7.46 3.69 9.89
CA THR A 21 8.80 3.98 9.43
C THR A 21 9.23 5.40 9.79
N SER A 22 10.51 5.57 10.12
CA SER A 22 11.17 6.88 10.19
C SER A 22 11.70 7.35 8.83
N ASP A 23 11.70 6.46 7.83
CA ASP A 23 12.22 6.72 6.50
C ASP A 23 11.25 6.19 5.41
N ILE A 24 10.74 7.12 4.61
CA ILE A 24 9.80 6.89 3.50
C ILE A 24 10.53 6.38 2.25
N SER A 25 11.84 6.64 2.14
CA SER A 25 12.61 6.46 0.91
C SER A 25 12.93 5.00 0.58
N LEU A 26 12.80 4.08 1.54
CA LEU A 26 13.23 2.68 1.38
C LEU A 26 12.10 1.64 1.34
N ASN A 27 10.93 1.90 1.94
CA ASN A 27 9.89 0.86 2.10
C ASN A 27 8.66 1.03 1.21
N LEU A 28 8.41 2.21 0.64
CA LEU A 28 7.19 2.46 -0.14
C LEU A 28 7.24 1.90 -1.57
N PHE A 29 8.44 1.63 -2.07
CA PHE A 29 8.71 1.22 -3.45
C PHE A 29 9.52 -0.08 -3.53
N ASP A 30 9.66 -0.81 -2.42
CA ASP A 30 10.27 -2.13 -2.51
C ASP A 30 9.28 -3.07 -3.23
N ASP A 31 9.53 -3.30 -4.51
CA ASP A 31 8.75 -4.19 -5.38
C ASP A 31 8.55 -5.57 -4.75
N VAL A 32 9.46 -6.00 -3.86
CA VAL A 32 9.35 -7.29 -3.16
C VAL A 32 8.21 -7.31 -2.15
N GLU A 33 8.06 -6.25 -1.34
CA GLU A 33 6.96 -6.13 -0.36
C GLU A 33 5.62 -5.97 -1.08
N ALA A 34 5.61 -5.11 -2.10
CA ALA A 34 4.49 -4.93 -3.00
C ALA A 34 4.02 -6.26 -3.61
N GLN A 35 4.94 -7.05 -4.17
CA GLN A 35 4.63 -8.36 -4.75
C GLN A 35 4.05 -9.36 -3.74
N LYS A 36 4.55 -9.38 -2.49
CA LYS A 36 3.96 -10.22 -1.44
C LYS A 36 2.52 -9.80 -1.15
N ILE A 37 2.25 -8.50 -1.05
CA ILE A 37 0.90 -7.98 -0.81
C ILE A 37 -0.05 -8.44 -1.92
N VAL A 38 0.32 -8.31 -3.20
CA VAL A 38 -0.56 -8.75 -4.30
C VAL A 38 -0.71 -10.27 -4.39
N ASN A 39 0.26 -11.04 -3.90
CA ASN A 39 0.13 -12.50 -3.83
C ASN A 39 -0.87 -12.92 -2.74
N GLU A 40 -0.91 -12.20 -1.61
CA GLU A 40 -1.86 -12.45 -0.52
C GLU A 40 -3.25 -11.82 -0.78
N PHE A 41 -3.28 -10.68 -1.47
CA PHE A 41 -4.46 -9.90 -1.82
C PHE A 41 -4.48 -9.62 -3.33
N PRO A 42 -4.90 -10.58 -4.17
CA PRO A 42 -4.92 -10.43 -5.63
C PRO A 42 -5.73 -9.21 -6.11
N GLU A 43 -6.75 -8.80 -5.35
CA GLU A 43 -7.60 -7.64 -5.59
C GLU A 43 -6.84 -6.31 -5.48
N ALA A 44 -5.67 -6.30 -4.83
CA ALA A 44 -4.79 -5.14 -4.75
C ALA A 44 -3.98 -4.93 -6.04
N ARG A 45 -3.98 -5.88 -6.99
CA ARG A 45 -3.21 -5.75 -8.23
C ARG A 45 -3.71 -4.60 -9.08
N ASN A 46 -2.81 -3.71 -9.53
CA ASN A 46 -3.13 -2.44 -10.18
C ASN A 46 -4.08 -1.52 -9.38
N ASN A 47 -4.27 -1.80 -8.09
CA ASN A 47 -5.27 -1.18 -7.24
C ASN A 47 -4.78 -1.03 -5.78
N LEU A 48 -3.46 -1.07 -5.60
CA LEU A 48 -2.80 -0.89 -4.32
C LEU A 48 -2.51 0.60 -4.10
N TYR A 49 -2.81 1.07 -2.90
CA TYR A 49 -2.59 2.44 -2.47
C TYR A 49 -1.82 2.45 -1.16
N ILE A 50 -1.08 3.54 -0.98
CA ILE A 50 -0.41 3.88 0.27
C ILE A 50 -0.93 5.24 0.76
N LEU A 51 -1.24 5.32 2.05
CA LEU A 51 -1.56 6.57 2.72
C LEU A 51 -0.41 6.91 3.68
N VAL A 52 0.24 8.05 3.45
CA VAL A 52 1.36 8.54 4.26
C VAL A 52 0.95 9.89 4.83
N GLY A 53 0.70 9.94 6.14
CA GLY A 53 0.05 11.08 6.76
C GLY A 53 -1.36 11.28 6.18
N THR A 54 -1.56 12.34 5.40
CA THR A 54 -2.84 12.65 4.72
C THR A 54 -2.78 12.47 3.21
N THR A 55 -1.63 12.03 2.66
CA THR A 55 -1.41 11.95 1.23
C THR A 55 -1.55 10.51 0.74
N GLU A 56 -2.42 10.30 -0.24
CA GLU A 56 -2.61 9.02 -0.92
C GLU A 56 -1.73 8.93 -2.17
N PHE A 57 -1.08 7.78 -2.37
CA PHE A 57 -0.39 7.44 -3.62
C PHE A 57 -0.88 6.09 -4.13
N LYS A 58 -1.12 5.99 -5.44
CA LYS A 58 -1.39 4.73 -6.10
C LYS A 58 -0.08 4.07 -6.52
N LEU A 59 0.09 2.80 -6.17
CA LEU A 59 1.21 1.97 -6.60
C LEU A 59 0.83 1.21 -7.88
N ASN A 60 1.68 1.29 -8.90
CA ASN A 60 1.49 0.57 -10.16
C ASN A 60 2.31 -0.74 -10.13
N ILE A 61 1.65 -1.83 -9.77
CA ILE A 61 2.20 -3.20 -9.66
C ILE A 61 1.26 -4.19 -10.35
#